data_AF-A0A833J2R1-F1
#
_entry.id   AF-A0A833J2R1-F1
#
_cell.length_a   1.000
_cell.length_b   1.000
_cell.length_c   1.000
_cell.angle_alpha   90.00
_cell.angle_beta   90.00
_cell.angle_gamma   90.00
#
_symmetry.space_group_name_H-M   'P 1'
#
loop_
_entity.id
_entity.type
_entity.pdbx_description
1 polymer ?
#
loop_
_entity_poly.entity_id
_entity_poly.type
_entity_poly.pdbx_seq_one_letter_code
_entity_poly.pdbx_strand_id
1 'polypeptide(L)'
;MGFPAQHRVKLHSTNPLERLNGEIKRRTEVVGIFPNEAAINRLVGAILLEQNDEWAVQRARYMTLESIAPIGDDPLVGLPTLAA
;
A
#
# COMPACT_ATOMS: atom_id res chain seq x y z
N MET A 1 -3.29 -22.04 5.15
CA MET A 1 -3.92 -21.06 4.22
C MET A 1 -5.25 -20.60 4.81
N GLY A 2 -5.23 -19.69 5.79
CA GLY A 2 -6.43 -19.22 6.51
C GLY A 2 -7.18 -18.05 5.87
N PHE A 3 -6.76 -17.57 4.70
CA PHE A 3 -7.39 -16.43 4.03
C PHE A 3 -8.58 -16.84 3.13
N PRO A 4 -9.68 -16.06 3.10
CA PRO A 4 -10.80 -16.21 2.19
C PRO A 4 -10.32 -16.30 0.74
N ALA A 5 -11.00 -17.13 -0.06
CA ALA A 5 -10.62 -17.42 -1.44
C ALA A 5 -10.43 -16.15 -2.29
N GLN A 6 -11.29 -15.13 -2.06
CA GLN A 6 -11.25 -13.83 -2.73
C GLN A 6 -9.96 -13.03 -2.53
N HIS A 7 -9.17 -13.31 -1.47
CA HIS A 7 -7.91 -12.59 -1.19
C HIS A 7 -6.67 -13.35 -1.66
N ARG A 8 -6.76 -14.67 -1.89
CA ARG A 8 -5.58 -15.48 -2.22
C ARG A 8 -4.88 -15.00 -3.47
N VAL A 9 -5.63 -14.71 -4.53
CA VAL A 9 -5.07 -14.19 -5.80
C VAL A 9 -4.36 -12.85 -5.59
N LYS A 10 -4.90 -11.98 -4.74
CA LYS A 10 -4.30 -10.68 -4.40
C LYS A 10 -3.01 -10.86 -3.60
N LEU A 11 -2.98 -11.78 -2.63
CA LEU A 11 -1.81 -12.10 -1.83
C LEU A 11 -0.69 -12.78 -2.62
N HIS A 12 -1.04 -13.57 -3.65
CA HIS A 12 -0.06 -14.20 -4.54
C HIS A 12 0.50 -13.24 -5.59
N SER A 13 -0.13 -12.09 -5.82
CA SER A 13 0.30 -11.15 -6.85
C SER A 13 1.40 -10.23 -6.35
N THR A 14 2.48 -10.12 -7.13
CA THR A 14 3.56 -9.13 -6.93
C THR A 14 3.30 -7.80 -7.64
N ASN A 15 2.23 -7.70 -8.43
CA ASN A 15 1.94 -6.55 -9.28
C ASN A 15 1.90 -5.20 -8.53
N PRO A 16 1.28 -5.06 -7.33
CA PRO A 16 1.32 -3.80 -6.59
C PRO A 16 2.75 -3.35 -6.23
N LEU A 17 3.62 -4.31 -5.86
CA LEU A 17 5.02 -4.03 -5.53
C LEU A 17 5.82 -3.67 -6.79
N GLU A 18 5.60 -4.38 -7.90
CA GLU A 18 6.23 -4.10 -9.19
C GLU A 18 5.86 -2.70 -9.70
N ARG A 19 4.59 -2.30 -9.56
CA ARG A 19 4.13 -0.95 -9.91
C ARG A 19 4.80 0.13 -9.07
N LEU A 20 4.86 -0.06 -7.74
CA LEU A 20 5.53 0.89 -6.84
C LEU A 20 7.03 1.01 -7.17
N ASN A 21 7.72 -0.12 -7.38
CA ASN A 21 9.13 -0.13 -7.75
C ASN A 21 9.35 0.54 -9.12
N GLY A 22 8.44 0.34 -10.08
CA GLY A 22 8.46 1.02 -11.37
C GLY A 22 8.34 2.54 -11.23
N GLU A 23 7.47 3.01 -10.34
CA GLU A 23 7.29 4.45 -10.10
C GLU A 23 8.49 5.08 -9.39
N ILE A 24 9.06 4.39 -8.39
CA ILE A 24 10.32 4.80 -7.75
C ILE A 24 11.42 4.91 -8.80
N LYS A 25 11.59 3.89 -9.66
CA LYS A 25 12.57 3.91 -10.74
C LYS A 25 12.35 5.09 -11.70
N ARG A 26 11.11 5.29 -12.17
CA ARG A 26 10.77 6.37 -13.11
C ARG A 26 11.05 7.76 -12.56
N ARG A 27 10.70 8.04 -11.31
CA ARG A 27 10.90 9.39 -10.71
C ARG A 27 12.34 9.64 -10.29
N THR A 28 13.07 8.62 -9.87
CA THR A 28 14.50 8.73 -9.58
C THR A 28 15.33 8.91 -10.86
N GLU A 29 14.90 8.30 -11.98
CA GLU A 29 15.55 8.44 -13.30
C GLU A 29 15.60 9.89 -13.80
N VAL A 30 14.56 10.69 -13.52
CA VAL A 30 14.52 12.13 -13.86
C VAL A 30 15.63 12.92 -13.17
N VAL A 31 16.02 12.53 -11.96
CA VAL A 31 17.07 13.20 -11.18
C VAL A 31 18.47 12.73 -11.64
N GLY A 32 18.60 11.45 -12.03
CA GLY A 32 19.85 10.87 -12.50
C GLY A 32 20.86 10.61 -11.39
N ILE A 33 21.49 11.67 -10.86
CA ILE A 33 22.52 11.59 -9.81
C ILE A 33 22.09 12.40 -8.59
N PHE A 34 22.14 11.79 -7.41
CA PHE A 34 21.82 12.45 -6.14
C PHE A 34 23.08 12.96 -5.44
N PRO A 35 23.03 14.14 -4.80
CA PRO A 35 24.18 14.73 -4.12
C PRO A 35 24.54 14.04 -2.78
N ASN A 36 23.61 13.28 -2.21
CA ASN A 36 23.79 12.48 -0.99
C ASN A 36 22.61 11.52 -0.78
N GLU A 37 22.74 10.60 0.17
CA GLU A 37 21.71 9.62 0.53
C GLU A 37 20.42 10.28 1.08
N ALA A 38 20.55 11.36 1.85
CA ALA A 38 19.38 12.05 2.40
C ALA A 38 18.50 12.69 1.30
N ALA A 39 19.06 13.02 0.14
CA ALA A 39 18.30 13.54 -0.99
C ALA A 39 17.43 12.45 -1.65
N ILE A 40 17.97 11.25 -1.88
CA ILE A 40 17.20 10.13 -2.42
C ILE A 40 16.15 9.64 -1.42
N ASN A 41 16.49 9.54 -0.13
CA ASN A 41 15.55 9.12 0.90
C ASN A 41 14.33 10.06 0.99
N ARG A 42 14.53 11.37 0.81
CA ARG A 42 13.42 12.33 0.77
C ARG A 42 12.52 12.14 -0.44
N LEU A 43 13.08 11.92 -1.63
CA LEU A 43 12.26 11.70 -2.83
C LEU A 43 11.48 10.39 -2.72
N VAL A 44 12.16 9.29 -2.39
CA VAL A 44 11.50 7.98 -2.24
C VAL A 44 10.46 8.04 -1.11
N GLY A 45 10.77 8.68 0.01
CA GLY A 45 9.82 8.91 1.10
C GLY A 45 8.57 9.67 0.64
N ALA A 46 8.73 10.73 -0.16
CA ALA A 46 7.58 11.46 -0.72
C ALA A 46 6.72 10.59 -1.65
N ILE A 47 7.34 9.73 -2.48
CA ILE A 47 6.62 8.78 -3.36
C ILE A 47 5.83 7.77 -2.53
N LEU A 48 6.43 7.25 -1.45
CA LEU A 48 5.76 6.30 -0.58
C LEU A 48 4.58 6.92 0.16
N LEU A 49 4.68 8.19 0.57
CA LEU A 49 3.57 8.92 1.18
C LEU A 49 2.41 9.10 0.19
N GLU A 50 2.71 9.55 -1.04
CA GLU A 50 1.70 9.68 -2.10
C GLU A 50 1.01 8.34 -2.40
N GLN A 51 1.79 7.26 -2.53
CA GLN A 51 1.21 5.94 -2.78
C GLN A 51 0.38 5.44 -1.60
N ASN A 52 0.80 5.74 -0.37
CA ASN A 52 0.06 5.38 0.84
C ASN A 52 -1.30 6.09 0.89
N ASP A 53 -1.37 7.37 0.53
CA ASP A 53 -2.62 8.13 0.48
C ASP A 53 -3.57 7.57 -0.58
N GLU A 54 -3.06 7.25 -1.78
CA GLU A 54 -3.84 6.55 -2.81
C GLU A 54 -4.36 5.20 -2.32
N TRP A 55 -3.51 4.42 -1.67
CA TRP A 55 -3.89 3.12 -1.13
C TRP A 55 -4.90 3.24 0.01
N ALA A 56 -4.83 4.26 0.87
CA ALA A 56 -5.81 4.48 1.92
C ALA A 56 -7.23 4.65 1.31
N VAL A 57 -7.33 5.38 0.19
CA VAL A 57 -8.59 5.55 -0.55
C VAL A 57 -9.02 4.27 -1.27
N GLN A 58 -8.07 3.51 -1.86
CA GLN A 58 -8.36 2.30 -2.63
C GLN A 58 -8.49 1.02 -1.78
N ARG A 59 -8.00 0.99 -0.54
CA ARG A 59 -7.99 -0.19 0.35
C ARG A 59 -9.40 -0.69 0.62
N ALA A 60 -10.36 0.22 0.74
CA ALA A 60 -11.79 -0.09 0.79
C ALA A 60 -12.32 -0.89 -0.43
N ARG A 61 -11.56 -0.97 -1.53
CA ARG A 61 -11.90 -1.72 -2.75
C ARG A 61 -10.99 -2.94 -2.98
N TYR A 62 -9.73 -2.89 -2.53
CA TYR A 62 -8.77 -3.97 -2.76
C TYR A 62 -8.84 -5.08 -1.70
N MET A 63 -8.85 -4.75 -0.41
CA MET A 63 -9.14 -5.70 0.67
C MET A 63 -9.89 -4.95 1.77
N THR A 64 -11.20 -5.14 1.80
CA THR A 64 -12.08 -4.40 2.70
C THR A 64 -11.93 -4.91 4.13
N LEU A 65 -12.22 -4.05 5.11
CA LEU A 65 -12.13 -4.45 6.52
C LEU A 65 -13.13 -5.56 6.85
N GLU A 66 -14.33 -5.51 6.28
CA GLU A 66 -15.38 -6.54 6.44
C GLU A 66 -14.89 -7.91 5.98
N SER A 67 -14.16 -7.93 4.86
CA SER A 67 -13.66 -9.17 4.26
C SER A 67 -12.51 -9.81 5.03
N ILE A 68 -11.79 -9.01 5.83
CA ILE A 68 -10.59 -9.42 6.56
C ILE A 68 -10.81 -9.57 8.07
N ALA A 69 -11.85 -8.92 8.61
CA ALA A 69 -12.24 -8.96 10.02
C ALA A 69 -12.37 -10.38 10.59
N PRO A 70 -12.90 -11.38 9.86
CA PRO A 70 -13.00 -12.75 10.39
C PRO A 70 -11.65 -13.46 10.64
N ILE A 71 -10.54 -12.89 10.18
CA ILE A 71 -9.19 -13.46 10.25
C ILE A 71 -8.31 -12.70 11.23
N GLY A 72 -8.69 -11.48 11.62
CA GLY A 72 -7.88 -10.64 12.50
C GLY A 72 -8.11 -10.98 13.97
N ASP A 73 -7.03 -11.15 14.72
CA ASP A 73 -7.07 -11.29 16.20
C ASP A 73 -7.10 -9.93 16.92
N ASP A 74 -7.12 -8.82 16.17
CA ASP A 74 -6.98 -7.47 16.72
C ASP A 74 -8.35 -6.84 17.03
N PRO A 75 -8.67 -6.61 18.32
CA PRO A 75 -9.95 -6.04 18.74
C PRO A 75 -10.14 -4.57 18.32
N LEU A 76 -9.08 -3.88 17.85
CA LEU A 76 -9.13 -2.47 17.44
C LEU A 76 -9.45 -2.27 15.96
N VAL A 77 -9.38 -3.32 15.13
CA VAL A 77 -9.67 -3.24 13.69
C VAL A 77 -11.17 -3.46 13.45
N GLY A 78 -11.98 -2.53 13.96
CA GLY A 78 -13.39 -2.41 13.63
C GLY A 78 -13.61 -1.35 12.55
N LEU A 79 -14.67 -1.49 11.74
CA LEU A 79 -15.15 -0.36 10.94
C LEU A 79 -15.40 0.84 11.87
N PRO A 80 -15.00 2.08 11.52
CA PRO A 80 -15.41 3.23 12.28
C PRO A 80 -16.94 3.21 12.35
N THR A 81 -17.48 3.28 13.57
CA THR A 81 -18.92 3.45 13.76
C THR A 81 -19.26 4.76 13.08
N LEU A 82 -19.94 4.70 11.93
CA LEU A 82 -20.43 5.89 11.25
C LEU A 82 -21.36 6.60 12.25
N ALA A 83 -20.87 7.68 12.85
CA ALA A 83 -21.71 8.58 13.62
C ALA A 83 -22.72 9.19 12.64
N ALA A 84 -24.00 8.92 12.90
CA ALA A 84 -25.13 9.46 12.16
C ALA A 84 -25.27 10.97 12.37
#